data_AF-A0A832ARA5-F1
#
_entry.id   AF-A0A832ARA5-F1
#
_cell.length_a   1.000
_cell.length_b   1.000
_cell.length_c   1.000
_cell.angle_alpha   90.00
_cell.angle_beta   90.00
_cell.angle_gamma   90.00
#
_symmetry.space_group_name_H-M   'P 1'
#
loop_
_entity.id
_entity.type
_entity.pdbx_description
1 polymer ?
#
loop_
_entity_poly.entity_id
_entity_poly.type
_entity_poly.pdbx_seq_one_letter_code
_entity_poly.pdbx_strand_id
1 'polypeptide(L)'
;MLLVLTHDVDWGRKGPSVNHVLDRLNRFDLNDRLRFFTLRDNIYDGVTLIMEYEQRQGVKSTFFFRPVYDDGSTVEEYSDIVSELRRGGWEVGLHANNGEDLSSIASEKMMVEKVYVEPVVSMRVHYLRINPNVIPMLKTIGIKFDSSLMPYR
;
A
#
# COMPACT_ATOMS: atom_id res chain seq x y z
N MET A 1 -20.03 -12.88 -9.75
CA MET A 1 -18.86 -12.80 -8.84
C MET A 1 -18.01 -11.63 -9.31
N LEU A 2 -17.68 -10.69 -8.43
CA LEU A 2 -16.74 -9.61 -8.72
C LEU A 2 -15.36 -10.05 -8.22
N LEU A 3 -14.35 -10.00 -9.07
CA LEU A 3 -12.95 -10.22 -8.69
C LEU A 3 -12.26 -8.87 -8.64
N VAL A 4 -11.56 -8.59 -7.54
CA VAL A 4 -10.79 -7.35 -7.35
C VAL A 4 -9.38 -7.72 -6.95
N LEU A 5 -8.40 -7.02 -7.53
CA LEU A 5 -6.99 -7.12 -7.16
C LEU A 5 -6.63 -5.89 -6.33
N THR A 6 -5.94 -6.12 -5.21
CA THR A 6 -5.47 -5.05 -4.34
C THR A 6 -4.08 -5.38 -3.80
N HIS A 7 -3.22 -4.38 -3.68
CA HIS A 7 -1.85 -4.55 -3.21
C HIS A 7 -1.56 -3.57 -2.07
N ASP A 8 -1.01 -4.06 -0.97
CA ASP A 8 -0.56 -3.23 0.13
C ASP A 8 0.93 -2.92 -0.07
N VAL A 9 1.27 -1.63 -0.17
CA VAL A 9 2.66 -1.16 -0.28
C VAL A 9 3.18 -0.99 1.15
N ASP A 10 3.69 -2.08 1.72
CA ASP A 10 4.10 -2.15 3.13
C ASP A 10 5.45 -1.47 3.43
N TRP A 11 6.32 -1.36 2.43
CA TRP A 11 7.71 -0.93 2.59
C TRP A 11 8.01 0.36 1.82
N GLY A 12 8.84 1.21 2.43
CA GLY A 12 9.46 2.36 1.75
C GLY A 12 10.44 1.90 0.66
N ARG A 13 11.02 2.84 -0.09
CA ARG A 13 11.86 2.45 -1.25
C ARG A 13 13.14 1.70 -0.87
N LYS A 14 13.63 1.89 0.35
CA LYS A 14 14.78 1.13 0.88
C LYS A 14 14.45 -0.33 1.19
N GLY A 15 13.17 -0.68 1.27
CA GLY A 15 12.72 -2.03 1.59
C GLY A 15 12.84 -2.38 3.08
N PRO A 16 12.52 -3.65 3.42
CA PRO A 16 12.65 -4.15 4.78
C PRO A 16 14.11 -4.33 5.21
N SER A 17 14.30 -4.56 6.52
CA SER A 17 15.60 -4.95 7.06
C SER A 17 16.14 -6.24 6.43
N VAL A 18 17.46 -6.39 6.36
CA VAL A 18 18.12 -7.61 5.84
C VAL A 18 17.63 -8.87 6.55
N ASN A 19 17.48 -8.81 7.89
CA ASN A 19 16.98 -9.96 8.66
C ASN A 19 15.56 -10.37 8.21
N HIS A 20 14.68 -9.38 8.00
CA HIS A 20 13.34 -9.66 7.48
C HIS A 20 13.37 -10.33 6.10
N VAL A 21 14.26 -9.88 5.20
CA VAL A 21 14.43 -10.51 3.88
C VAL A 21 14.92 -11.95 4.04
N LEU A 22 15.92 -12.20 4.88
CA LEU A 22 16.49 -13.53 5.11
C LEU A 22 15.45 -14.51 5.67
N ASP A 23 14.63 -14.06 6.63
CA ASP A 23 13.55 -14.87 7.22
C ASP A 23 12.48 -15.28 6.20
N ARG A 24 12.39 -14.56 5.08
CA ARG A 24 11.37 -14.73 4.04
C ARG A 24 11.96 -15.07 2.67
N LEU A 25 13.25 -15.39 2.62
CA LEU A 25 13.99 -15.60 1.38
C LEU A 25 13.41 -16.72 0.51
N ASN A 26 12.75 -17.70 1.15
CA ASN A 26 12.08 -18.80 0.47
C ASN A 26 10.89 -18.38 -0.41
N ARG A 27 10.37 -17.15 -0.26
CA ARG A 27 9.26 -16.61 -1.07
C ARG A 27 9.69 -16.08 -2.43
N PHE A 28 10.98 -15.84 -2.60
CA PHE A 28 11.56 -15.25 -3.80
C PHE A 28 12.21 -16.32 -4.67
N ASP A 29 12.23 -16.09 -5.98
CA ASP A 29 12.89 -17.00 -6.92
C ASP A 29 14.42 -16.88 -6.86
N LEU A 30 15.13 -17.68 -7.67
CA LEU A 30 16.60 -17.64 -7.68
C LEU A 30 17.14 -16.29 -8.16
N ASN A 31 16.49 -15.64 -9.13
CA ASN A 31 16.96 -14.38 -9.70
C ASN A 31 16.83 -13.24 -8.70
N ASP A 32 15.70 -13.15 -8.00
CA ASP A 32 15.49 -12.17 -6.94
C ASP A 32 16.50 -12.36 -5.81
N ARG A 33 16.73 -13.60 -5.37
CA ARG A 33 17.76 -13.90 -4.37
C ARG A 33 19.14 -13.45 -4.82
N LEU A 34 19.51 -13.71 -6.07
CA LEU A 34 20.80 -13.28 -6.63
C LEU A 34 20.91 -11.75 -6.64
N ARG A 35 19.87 -11.04 -7.10
CA ARG A 35 19.83 -9.56 -7.09
C ARG A 35 20.00 -9.00 -5.67
N PHE A 36 19.29 -9.56 -4.69
CA PHE A 36 19.43 -9.16 -3.30
C PHE A 36 20.86 -9.33 -2.76
N PHE A 37 21.49 -10.49 -3.00
CA PHE A 37 22.83 -10.75 -2.48
C PHE A 37 23.94 -10.00 -3.22
N THR A 38 23.78 -9.76 -4.52
CA THR A 38 24.84 -9.19 -5.38
C THR A 38 24.71 -7.69 -5.61
N LEU A 39 23.49 -7.20 -5.82
CA LEU A 39 23.21 -5.80 -6.16
C LEU A 39 22.67 -5.00 -4.97
N ARG A 40 22.30 -5.67 -3.87
CA ARG A 40 21.58 -5.06 -2.74
C ARG A 40 20.23 -4.45 -3.16
N ASP A 41 19.60 -5.05 -4.18
CA ASP A 41 18.29 -4.62 -4.66
C ASP A 41 17.21 -4.81 -3.59
N ASN A 42 16.26 -3.87 -3.54
CA ASN A 42 15.02 -4.04 -2.80
C ASN A 42 14.08 -4.97 -3.57
N ILE A 43 14.14 -6.26 -3.28
CA ILE A 43 13.28 -7.29 -3.91
C ILE A 43 11.81 -7.24 -3.46
N TYR A 44 11.45 -6.31 -2.59
CA TYR A 44 10.05 -6.03 -2.22
C TYR A 44 9.45 -4.89 -3.06
N ASP A 45 10.25 -4.17 -3.86
CA ASP A 45 9.75 -3.14 -4.78
C ASP A 45 9.20 -3.78 -6.06
N GLY A 46 7.90 -4.10 -6.02
CA GLY A 46 7.18 -4.77 -7.12
C GLY A 46 6.16 -3.88 -7.84
N VAL A 47 5.99 -2.61 -7.46
CA VAL A 47 4.85 -1.80 -7.94
C VAL A 47 4.86 -1.65 -9.45
N THR A 48 5.99 -1.25 -10.05
CA THR A 48 6.13 -1.11 -11.51
C THR A 48 5.93 -2.44 -12.24
N LEU A 49 6.46 -3.54 -11.70
CA LEU A 49 6.32 -4.87 -12.30
C LEU A 49 4.85 -5.31 -12.35
N ILE A 50 4.10 -5.07 -11.27
CA ILE A 50 2.67 -5.36 -11.20
C ILE A 50 1.91 -4.49 -12.21
N MET A 51 2.19 -3.18 -12.26
CA MET A 51 1.57 -2.26 -13.23
C MET A 51 1.78 -2.73 -14.67
N GLU A 52 3.01 -3.10 -15.03
CA GLU A 52 3.31 -3.62 -16.38
C GLU A 52 2.55 -4.92 -16.68
N TYR A 53 2.46 -5.83 -15.71
CA TYR A 53 1.72 -7.07 -15.88
C TYR A 53 0.23 -6.80 -16.06
N GLU A 54 -0.38 -6.00 -15.20
CA GLU A 54 -1.79 -5.64 -15.26
C GLU A 54 -2.15 -4.91 -16.56
N GLN A 55 -1.28 -4.01 -17.02
CA GLN A 55 -1.43 -3.32 -18.30
C GLN A 55 -1.50 -4.31 -19.47
N ARG A 56 -0.65 -5.34 -19.48
CA ARG A 56 -0.67 -6.40 -20.52
C ARG A 56 -1.96 -7.22 -20.49
N GLN A 57 -2.58 -7.37 -19.32
CA GLN A 57 -3.83 -8.10 -19.15
C GLN A 57 -5.07 -7.21 -19.32
N GLY A 58 -4.91 -5.89 -19.50
CA GLY A 58 -6.03 -4.95 -19.59
C GLY A 58 -6.81 -4.79 -18.28
N VAL A 59 -6.16 -5.00 -17.13
CA VAL A 59 -6.78 -4.87 -15.80
C VAL A 59 -6.11 -3.72 -15.02
N LYS A 60 -6.79 -3.26 -13.96
CA LYS A 60 -6.30 -2.23 -13.03
C LYS A 60 -6.70 -2.60 -11.60
N SER A 61 -5.73 -2.68 -10.70
CA SER A 61 -5.95 -2.90 -9.27
C SER A 61 -6.02 -1.59 -8.46
N THR A 62 -6.19 -1.77 -7.15
CA THR A 62 -5.97 -0.73 -6.13
C THR A 62 -4.63 -0.94 -5.45
N PHE A 63 -3.85 0.12 -5.26
CA PHE A 63 -2.61 0.11 -4.46
C PHE A 63 -2.82 0.93 -3.18
N PHE A 64 -2.73 0.28 -2.02
CA PHE A 64 -2.82 0.93 -0.72
C PHE A 64 -1.42 1.35 -0.26
N PHE A 65 -1.16 2.65 -0.13
CA PHE A 65 0.13 3.19 0.31
C PHE A 65 0.11 3.57 1.78
N ARG A 66 1.16 3.19 2.52
CA ARG A 66 1.35 3.69 3.88
C ARG A 66 1.77 5.15 3.85
N PRO A 67 1.26 6.00 4.76
CA PRO A 67 1.68 7.40 4.84
C PRO A 67 3.13 7.54 5.34
N VAL A 68 3.52 6.65 6.26
CA VAL A 68 4.84 6.57 6.90
C VAL A 68 5.24 5.09 7.02
N TYR A 69 6.48 4.78 6.67
CA TYR A 69 7.05 3.43 6.71
C TYR A 69 7.91 3.21 7.96
N ASP A 70 8.32 1.96 8.19
CA ASP A 70 9.03 1.55 9.41
C ASP A 70 10.40 2.22 9.59
N ASP A 71 11.04 2.66 8.51
CA ASP A 71 12.32 3.40 8.55
C ASP A 71 12.12 4.93 8.70
N GLY A 72 10.88 5.38 8.88
CA GLY A 72 10.52 6.79 9.02
C GLY A 72 10.39 7.54 7.69
N SER A 73 10.67 6.89 6.55
CA SER A 73 10.35 7.47 5.24
C SER A 73 8.83 7.65 5.07
N THR A 74 8.44 8.53 4.15
CA THR A 74 7.03 8.86 3.90
C THR A 74 6.62 8.42 2.49
N VAL A 75 5.31 8.42 2.23
CA VAL A 75 4.73 8.18 0.90
C VAL A 75 5.27 9.13 -0.19
N GLU A 76 5.90 10.24 0.16
CA GLU A 76 6.49 11.19 -0.78
C GLU A 76 7.61 10.56 -1.63
N GLU A 77 8.29 9.52 -1.13
CA GLU A 77 9.27 8.75 -1.92
C GLU A 77 8.65 8.08 -3.14
N TYR A 78 7.34 7.82 -3.15
CA TYR A 78 6.60 7.20 -4.25
C TYR A 78 5.87 8.21 -5.15
N SER A 79 6.17 9.50 -5.07
CA SER A 79 5.43 10.55 -5.81
C SER A 79 5.40 10.37 -7.34
N ASP A 80 6.50 9.91 -7.93
CA ASP A 80 6.61 9.50 -9.32
C ASP A 80 5.67 8.32 -9.64
N ILE A 81 5.71 7.25 -8.85
CA ILE A 81 4.90 6.04 -9.05
C ILE A 81 3.42 6.31 -8.84
N VAL A 82 3.05 7.06 -7.80
CA VAL A 82 1.67 7.48 -7.53
C VAL A 82 1.12 8.32 -8.68
N SER A 83 1.96 9.21 -9.25
CA SER A 83 1.58 9.99 -10.44
C SER A 83 1.36 9.11 -11.67
N GLU A 84 2.16 8.06 -11.86
CA GLU A 84 1.97 7.08 -12.93
C GLU A 84 0.72 6.22 -12.74
N LEU A 85 0.48 5.71 -11.54
CA LEU A 85 -0.74 4.97 -11.18
C LEU A 85 -1.98 5.80 -11.50
N ARG A 86 -2.01 7.07 -11.06
CA ARG A 86 -3.10 8.01 -11.36
C ARG A 86 -3.29 8.20 -12.86
N ARG A 87 -2.24 8.54 -13.60
CA ARG A 87 -2.32 8.75 -15.07
C ARG A 87 -2.75 7.49 -15.81
N GLY A 88 -2.38 6.33 -15.29
CA GLY A 88 -2.70 5.03 -15.87
C GLY A 88 -4.05 4.44 -15.45
N GLY A 89 -4.80 5.12 -14.58
CA GLY A 89 -6.14 4.70 -14.15
C GLY A 89 -6.16 3.61 -13.09
N TRP A 90 -5.06 3.39 -12.36
CA TRP A 90 -5.07 2.57 -11.15
C TRP A 90 -5.61 3.37 -9.97
N GLU A 91 -6.27 2.69 -9.04
CA GLU A 91 -6.73 3.33 -7.81
C GLU A 91 -5.59 3.41 -6.78
N VAL A 92 -5.47 4.55 -6.12
CA VAL A 92 -4.58 4.75 -4.97
C VAL A 92 -5.43 4.85 -3.71
N GLY A 93 -5.19 3.95 -2.77
CA GLY A 93 -5.86 3.87 -1.47
C GLY A 93 -4.93 4.19 -0.30
N LEU A 94 -5.52 4.43 0.87
CA LEU A 94 -4.79 4.61 2.13
C LEU A 94 -4.47 3.26 2.76
N HIS A 95 -3.20 2.92 2.96
CA HIS A 95 -2.79 1.87 3.88
C HIS A 95 -2.54 2.46 5.27
N ALA A 96 -3.59 2.59 6.08
CA ALA A 96 -3.51 3.32 7.35
C ALA A 96 -2.61 2.58 8.36
N ASN A 97 -1.71 3.31 9.03
CA ASN A 97 -0.92 2.77 10.13
C ASN A 97 -1.77 2.67 11.41
N ASN A 98 -2.67 3.62 11.63
CA ASN A 98 -3.57 3.68 12.77
C ASN A 98 -5.02 3.35 12.34
N GLY A 99 -5.68 2.43 13.06
CA GLY A 99 -7.09 2.07 12.87
C GLY A 99 -7.99 2.38 14.07
N GLU A 100 -7.49 3.06 15.09
CA GLU A 100 -8.13 3.24 16.41
C GLU A 100 -8.98 4.51 16.52
N ASP A 101 -8.56 5.62 15.90
CA ASP A 101 -9.25 6.91 15.99
C ASP A 101 -9.34 7.63 14.63
N LEU A 102 -10.45 8.35 14.43
CA LEU A 102 -10.75 9.00 13.16
C LEU A 102 -9.76 10.12 12.81
N SER A 103 -9.26 10.87 13.81
CA SER A 103 -8.35 11.99 13.58
C SER A 103 -6.99 11.54 13.02
N SER A 104 -6.46 10.44 13.54
CA SER A 104 -5.23 9.83 13.03
C SER A 104 -5.41 9.36 11.59
N ILE A 105 -6.50 8.61 11.30
CA ILE A 105 -6.80 8.15 9.94
C ILE A 105 -6.96 9.35 8.98
N ALA A 106 -7.63 10.42 9.40
CA ALA A 106 -7.79 11.62 8.59
C ALA A 106 -6.44 12.29 8.28
N SER A 107 -5.55 12.36 9.26
CA SER A 107 -4.21 12.94 9.10
C SER A 107 -3.36 12.11 8.15
N GLU A 108 -3.39 10.78 8.29
CA GLU A 108 -2.72 9.84 7.41
C GLU A 108 -3.25 9.90 5.98
N LYS A 109 -4.57 9.97 5.82
CA LYS A 109 -5.24 10.18 4.53
C LYS A 109 -4.72 11.44 3.83
N MET A 110 -4.61 12.55 4.55
CA MET A 110 -4.11 13.81 3.99
C MET A 110 -2.66 13.69 3.48
N MET A 111 -1.81 12.87 4.11
CA MET A 111 -0.44 12.64 3.64
C MET A 111 -0.43 11.93 2.29
N VAL A 112 -1.28 10.91 2.10
CA VAL A 112 -1.41 10.19 0.83
C VAL A 112 -2.05 11.09 -0.24
N GLU A 113 -3.10 11.83 0.11
CA GLU A 113 -3.76 12.78 -0.80
C GLU A 113 -2.84 13.89 -1.30
N LYS A 114 -1.89 14.35 -0.46
CA LYS A 114 -0.88 15.33 -0.87
C LYS A 114 -0.04 14.83 -2.05
N VAL A 115 0.25 13.53 -2.10
CA VAL A 115 1.05 12.91 -3.16
C VAL A 115 0.18 12.48 -4.35
N TYR A 116 -1.02 11.97 -4.09
CA TYR A 116 -1.97 11.54 -5.12
C TYR A 116 -2.64 12.72 -5.85
N VAL A 117 -2.79 13.86 -5.17
CA VAL A 117 -3.41 15.10 -5.68
C VAL A 117 -4.87 14.89 -6.12
N GLU A 118 -5.53 13.89 -5.56
CA GLU A 118 -6.94 13.56 -5.74
C GLU A 118 -7.51 12.97 -4.43
N PRO A 119 -8.84 12.95 -4.26
CA PRO A 119 -9.44 12.35 -3.08
C PRO A 119 -9.16 10.85 -2.98
N VAL A 120 -8.64 10.40 -1.83
CA VAL A 120 -8.48 8.98 -1.50
C VAL A 120 -9.78 8.48 -0.86
N VAL A 121 -10.43 7.50 -1.48
CA VAL A 121 -11.76 7.02 -1.06
C VAL A 121 -11.77 5.59 -0.52
N SER A 122 -10.67 4.86 -0.65
CA SER A 122 -10.52 3.51 -0.15
C SER A 122 -9.41 3.45 0.90
N MET A 123 -9.58 2.56 1.88
CA MET A 123 -8.56 2.29 2.87
C MET A 123 -8.45 0.81 3.26
N ARG A 124 -7.28 0.47 3.80
CA ARG A 124 -7.02 -0.75 4.55
C ARG A 124 -6.04 -0.44 5.67
N VAL A 125 -6.34 -0.84 6.90
CA VAL A 125 -5.46 -0.68 8.06
C VAL A 125 -4.38 -1.76 8.03
N HIS A 126 -3.14 -1.37 8.27
CA HIS A 126 -2.00 -2.27 8.41
C HIS A 126 -2.29 -3.34 9.49
N TYR A 127 -1.98 -4.60 9.17
CA TYR A 127 -2.37 -5.78 9.95
C TYR A 127 -3.88 -6.03 10.15
N LEU A 128 -4.75 -5.32 9.42
CA LEU A 128 -6.21 -5.42 9.51
C LEU A 128 -6.74 -5.11 10.92
N ARG A 129 -6.06 -4.21 11.64
CA ARG A 129 -6.37 -3.84 13.04
C ARG A 129 -7.22 -2.58 13.10
N ILE A 130 -8.41 -2.64 12.51
CA ILE A 130 -9.37 -1.54 12.59
C ILE A 130 -10.21 -1.66 13.86
N ASN A 131 -10.41 -0.54 14.57
CA ASN A 131 -11.42 -0.42 15.62
C ASN A 131 -12.80 -0.35 14.96
N PRO A 132 -13.70 -1.33 15.17
CA PRO A 132 -15.01 -1.34 14.53
C PRO A 132 -15.87 -0.10 14.83
N ASN A 133 -15.63 0.57 15.96
CA ASN A 133 -16.36 1.78 16.34
C ASN A 133 -16.04 2.98 15.43
N VAL A 134 -14.89 2.98 14.75
CA VAL A 134 -14.51 4.05 13.82
C VAL A 134 -15.16 3.88 12.45
N ILE A 135 -15.51 2.64 12.05
CA ILE A 135 -16.03 2.32 10.72
C ILE A 135 -17.22 3.19 10.32
N PRO A 136 -18.27 3.39 11.15
CA PRO A 136 -19.40 4.25 10.80
C PRO A 136 -19.02 5.71 10.53
N MET A 137 -17.89 6.17 11.10
CA MET A 137 -17.42 7.55 11.01
C MET A 137 -16.52 7.79 9.79
N LEU A 138 -15.94 6.75 9.17
CA LEU A 138 -15.01 6.88 8.04
C LEU A 138 -15.57 7.71 6.87
N LYS A 139 -16.88 7.61 6.61
CA LYS A 139 -17.55 8.40 5.57
C LYS A 139 -17.41 9.92 5.79
N THR A 140 -17.31 10.37 7.04
CA THR A 140 -17.19 11.80 7.39
C THR A 140 -15.88 12.42 6.93
N ILE A 141 -14.84 11.59 6.71
CA ILE A 141 -13.52 12.02 6.22
C ILE A 141 -13.30 11.65 4.74
N GLY A 142 -14.37 11.23 4.04
CA GLY A 142 -14.35 10.93 2.61
C GLY A 142 -13.99 9.49 2.25
N ILE A 143 -13.70 8.62 3.22
CA ILE A 143 -13.48 7.19 2.98
C ILE A 143 -14.83 6.52 2.70
N LYS A 144 -14.97 5.92 1.53
CA LYS A 144 -16.15 5.19 1.06
C LYS A 144 -16.04 3.69 1.32
N PHE A 145 -14.83 3.15 1.26
CA PHE A 145 -14.59 1.71 1.36
C PHE A 145 -13.45 1.44 2.35
N ASP A 146 -13.71 0.57 3.33
CA ASP A 146 -12.68 -0.06 4.17
C ASP A 146 -12.64 -1.55 3.84
N SER A 147 -11.43 -2.11 3.80
CA SER A 147 -11.21 -3.55 3.60
C SER A 147 -10.43 -4.20 4.74
N SER A 148 -10.61 -3.70 5.96
CA SER A 148 -9.86 -4.12 7.16
C SER A 148 -10.65 -5.06 8.06
N LEU A 149 -11.98 -4.95 8.07
CA LEU A 149 -12.82 -5.73 8.97
C LEU A 149 -12.80 -7.23 8.61
N MET A 150 -12.33 -8.06 9.53
CA MET A 150 -12.48 -9.52 9.47
C MET A 150 -13.47 -10.01 10.53
N PRO A 151 -14.72 -10.32 10.15
CA PRO A 151 -15.78 -10.65 11.12
C PRO A 151 -15.63 -12.01 11.81
N TYR A 152 -14.66 -12.84 11.41
CA TYR A 152 -14.42 -14.17 11.96
C TYR A 152 -12.94 -14.39 12.29
N ARG A 153 -12.46 -13.73 13.35
CA ARG A 153 -11.18 -14.07 13.99
C ARG A 153 -11.42 -14.71 15.34
#